data_AF-A0A963XR52-F1
#
_entry.id   AF-A0A963XR52-F1
#
_cell.length_a   1.000
_cell.length_b   1.000
_cell.length_c   1.000
_cell.angle_alpha   90.00
_cell.angle_beta   90.00
_cell.angle_gamma   90.00
#
_symmetry.space_group_name_H-M   'P 1'
#
loop_
_entity.id
_entity.type
_entity.pdbx_description
1 polymer ?
#
loop_
_entity_poly.entity_id
_entity_poly.type
_entity_poly.pdbx_seq_one_letter_code
_entity_poly.pdbx_strand_id
1 'polypeptide(L)'
;NPVIPEVVNQIAFEVIGNDMTITMAAEAGQLQLNAFEPVIFYSLHRSLAHLAAGCLTLEANCVRGITANRDLLRRTVENSIGIVTALNPHIGYRNATEVAMEAHRSGRGVYEIVLERGLMAKDRLDAVLRPEALTVPVEWPVDTAIR
;
A
#
# COMPACT_ATOMS: atom_id res chain seq x y z
N ASN A 1 7.16 -5.99 19.00
CA ASN A 1 7.81 -4.96 18.15
C ASN A 1 8.27 -5.60 16.85
N PRO A 2 8.23 -4.89 15.72
CA PRO A 2 8.68 -5.39 14.42
C PRO A 2 10.21 -5.35 14.27
N VAL A 3 10.93 -6.06 15.16
CA VAL A 3 12.40 -5.98 15.25
C VAL A 3 13.13 -6.45 13.99
N ILE A 4 12.55 -7.38 13.23
CA ILE A 4 13.13 -7.85 11.98
C ILE A 4 13.05 -6.76 10.88
N PRO A 5 11.91 -6.11 10.64
CA PRO A 5 11.88 -4.87 9.84
C PRO A 5 12.81 -3.76 10.36
N GLU A 6 12.94 -3.59 11.68
CA GLU A 6 13.82 -2.56 12.27
C GLU A 6 15.30 -2.76 11.91
N VAL A 7 15.81 -4.00 11.88
CA VAL A 7 17.19 -4.27 11.44
C VAL A 7 17.35 -4.04 9.93
N VAL A 8 16.33 -4.34 9.12
CA VAL A 8 16.36 -4.05 7.68
C VAL A 8 16.43 -2.54 7.42
N ASN A 9 15.71 -1.74 8.20
CA ASN A 9 15.80 -0.28 8.11
C ASN A 9 17.21 0.23 8.44
N GLN A 10 17.85 -0.30 9.48
CA GLN A 10 19.24 0.05 9.83
C GLN A 10 20.22 -0.28 8.70
N ILE A 11 20.07 -1.46 8.08
CA ILE A 11 20.86 -1.85 6.91
C ILE A 11 20.62 -0.87 5.74
N ALA A 12 19.36 -0.50 5.47
CA ALA A 12 19.05 0.47 4.42
C ALA A 12 19.72 1.84 4.68
N PHE A 13 19.72 2.32 5.92
CA PHE A 13 20.40 3.57 6.29
C PHE A 13 21.91 3.49 6.06
N GLU A 14 22.53 2.37 6.47
CA GLU A 14 23.95 2.12 6.26
C GLU A 14 24.32 2.06 4.78
N VAL A 15 23.52 1.36 3.96
CA VAL A 15 23.73 1.23 2.51
C VAL A 15 23.70 2.60 1.84
N ILE A 16 22.74 3.45 2.21
CA ILE A 16 22.63 4.82 1.69
C ILE A 16 23.86 5.66 2.08
N GLY A 17 24.34 5.54 3.33
CA GLY A 17 25.57 6.22 3.77
C GLY A 17 26.83 5.73 3.03
N ASN A 18 26.91 4.42 2.79
CA ASN A 18 28.00 3.80 2.03
C ASN A 18 27.97 4.25 0.57
N ASP A 19 26.80 4.40 -0.04
CA ASP A 19 26.64 4.93 -1.41
C ASP A 19 27.15 6.37 -1.53
N MET A 20 26.86 7.23 -0.56
CA MET A 20 27.43 8.58 -0.52
C MET A 20 28.96 8.55 -0.39
N THR A 21 29.51 7.64 0.43
CA THR A 21 30.96 7.46 0.57
C THR A 21 31.59 7.02 -0.75
N ILE A 22 30.97 6.07 -1.45
CA ILE A 22 31.41 5.60 -2.78
C ILE A 22 31.36 6.75 -3.78
N THR A 23 30.27 7.52 -3.80
CA THR A 23 30.09 8.66 -4.71
C THR A 23 31.22 9.68 -4.56
N MET A 24 31.53 10.09 -3.32
CA MET A 24 32.61 11.06 -3.05
C MET A 24 34.00 10.51 -3.42
N ALA A 25 34.26 9.22 -3.13
CA ALA A 25 35.53 8.58 -3.47
C ALA A 25 35.72 8.37 -4.98
N ALA A 26 34.64 8.06 -5.70
CA ALA A 26 34.67 7.84 -7.15
C ALA A 26 34.96 9.13 -7.92
N GLU A 27 34.43 10.28 -7.48
CA GLU A 27 34.65 11.58 -8.12
C GLU A 27 36.08 12.10 -7.93
N ALA A 28 36.73 11.78 -6.81
CA ALA A 28 38.01 12.38 -6.42
C ALA A 28 39.26 11.81 -7.15
N GLY A 29 39.11 11.08 -8.25
CA GLY A 29 40.26 10.52 -9.00
C GLY A 29 41.26 11.60 -9.46
N GLN A 30 42.56 11.28 -9.44
CA GLN A 30 43.61 12.26 -9.73
C GLN A 30 44.52 11.78 -10.87
N LEU A 31 44.53 12.52 -11.97
CA LEU A 31 45.31 12.23 -13.17
C LEU A 31 45.06 10.81 -13.72
N GLN A 32 46.03 9.91 -13.63
CA GLN A 32 45.97 8.58 -14.25
C GLN A 32 45.28 7.51 -13.42
N LEU A 33 44.96 7.77 -12.14
CA LEU A 33 44.45 6.75 -11.22
C LEU A 33 43.54 7.33 -10.13
N ASN A 34 42.58 6.52 -9.67
CA ASN A 34 41.84 6.80 -8.45
C ASN A 34 42.45 6.01 -7.28
N ALA A 35 43.11 6.70 -6.34
CA ALA A 35 43.74 6.07 -5.17
C ALA A 35 42.74 5.68 -4.06
N PHE A 36 41.46 6.03 -4.21
CA PHE A 36 40.39 5.81 -3.22
C PHE A 36 39.57 4.53 -3.48
N GLU A 37 39.97 3.71 -4.47
CA GLU A 37 39.38 2.39 -4.73
C GLU A 37 39.25 1.48 -3.48
N PRO A 38 40.18 1.49 -2.50
CA PRO A 38 40.01 0.68 -1.30
C PRO A 38 38.76 1.01 -0.47
N VAL A 39 38.41 2.29 -0.31
CA VAL A 39 37.19 2.68 0.45
C VAL A 39 35.93 2.41 -0.37
N ILE A 40 35.98 2.55 -1.69
CA ILE A 40 34.89 2.17 -2.59
C ILE A 40 34.59 0.68 -2.44
N PHE A 41 35.62 -0.17 -2.55
CA PHE A 41 35.48 -1.61 -2.43
C PHE A 41 34.94 -2.02 -1.05
N TYR A 42 35.49 -1.46 0.02
CA TYR A 42 35.05 -1.76 1.39
C TYR A 42 33.57 -1.41 1.62
N SER A 43 33.17 -0.19 1.27
CA SER A 43 31.78 0.29 1.44
C SER A 43 30.80 -0.53 0.59
N LEU A 44 31.16 -0.83 -0.66
CA LEU A 44 30.33 -1.65 -1.54
C LEU A 44 30.17 -3.08 -1.01
N HIS A 45 31.27 -3.72 -0.64
CA HIS A 45 31.24 -5.10 -0.16
C HIS A 45 30.45 -5.23 1.14
N ARG A 46 30.64 -4.29 2.08
CA ARG A 46 29.89 -4.24 3.33
C ARG A 46 28.39 -4.06 3.09
N SER A 47 27.99 -3.14 2.21
CA SER A 47 26.58 -2.96 1.81
C SER A 47 25.99 -4.25 1.24
N LEU A 48 26.68 -4.91 0.32
CA LEU A 48 26.21 -6.17 -0.28
C LEU A 48 26.06 -7.29 0.74
N ALA A 49 27.04 -7.46 1.62
CA ALA A 49 27.01 -8.50 2.65
C ALA A 49 25.84 -8.30 3.63
N HIS A 50 25.65 -7.07 4.12
CA HIS A 50 24.56 -6.75 5.04
C HIS A 50 23.19 -6.80 4.36
N LEU A 51 23.04 -6.31 3.13
CA LEU A 51 21.79 -6.44 2.38
C LEU A 51 21.40 -7.90 2.16
N ALA A 52 22.34 -8.75 1.72
CA ALA A 52 22.08 -10.16 1.51
C ALA A 52 21.63 -10.85 2.81
N ALA A 53 22.36 -10.62 3.91
CA ALA A 53 21.99 -11.14 5.22
C ALA A 53 20.64 -10.60 5.72
N GLY A 54 20.36 -9.31 5.49
CA GLY A 54 19.11 -8.64 5.82
C GLY A 54 17.92 -9.22 5.06
N CYS A 55 18.04 -9.46 3.76
CA CYS A 55 16.99 -10.08 2.94
C CYS A 55 16.69 -11.50 3.40
N LEU A 56 17.70 -12.33 3.66
CA LEU A 56 17.52 -13.70 4.16
C LEU A 56 16.89 -13.69 5.56
N THR A 57 17.31 -12.78 6.42
CA THR A 57 16.76 -12.61 7.77
C THR A 57 15.30 -12.17 7.73
N LEU A 58 14.96 -11.21 6.86
CA LEU A 58 13.61 -10.70 6.66
C LEU A 58 12.68 -11.80 6.11
N GLU A 59 13.15 -12.57 5.13
CA GLU A 59 12.40 -13.70 4.57
C GLU A 59 12.07 -14.72 5.64
N ALA A 60 13.10 -15.25 6.31
CA ALA A 60 12.96 -16.38 7.22
C ALA A 60 12.24 -16.02 8.53
N ASN A 61 12.51 -14.83 9.09
CA ASN A 61 12.07 -14.46 10.44
C ASN A 61 10.91 -13.45 10.46
N CYS A 62 10.45 -12.97 9.31
CA CYS A 62 9.30 -12.08 9.23
C CYS A 62 8.33 -12.52 8.12
N VAL A 63 8.74 -12.43 6.85
CA VAL A 63 7.85 -12.60 5.70
C VAL A 63 7.18 -13.97 5.68
N ARG A 64 7.94 -15.05 5.89
CA ARG A 64 7.40 -16.43 5.90
C ARG A 64 6.31 -16.65 6.94
N GLY A 65 6.33 -15.90 8.04
CA GLY A 65 5.38 -16.00 9.14
C GLY A 65 4.22 -15.00 9.11
N ILE A 66 4.13 -14.14 8.09
CA ILE A 66 3.06 -13.13 8.01
C ILE A 66 1.70 -13.84 7.91
N THR A 67 0.78 -13.47 8.80
CA THR A 67 -0.62 -13.89 8.76
C THR A 67 -1.54 -12.68 8.76
N ALA A 68 -2.68 -12.80 8.09
CA ALA A 68 -3.67 -11.75 8.05
C ALA A 68 -4.64 -11.88 9.22
N ASN A 69 -4.88 -10.78 9.95
CA ASN A 69 -6.02 -10.69 10.86
C ASN A 69 -7.30 -10.43 10.04
N ARG A 70 -7.88 -11.50 9.50
CA ARG A 70 -9.00 -11.44 8.55
C ARG A 70 -10.23 -10.75 9.10
N ASP A 71 -10.56 -10.97 10.37
CA ASP A 71 -11.75 -10.39 10.99
C ASP A 71 -11.60 -8.87 11.18
N LEU A 72 -10.43 -8.43 11.66
CA LEU A 72 -10.13 -7.01 11.76
C LEU A 72 -10.17 -6.35 10.37
N LEU A 73 -9.48 -6.93 9.40
CA LEU A 73 -9.42 -6.39 8.03
C LEU A 73 -10.80 -6.32 7.38
N ARG A 74 -11.64 -7.35 7.55
CA ARG A 74 -13.02 -7.37 7.07
C ARG A 74 -13.83 -6.23 7.67
N ARG A 75 -13.79 -6.07 9.00
CA ARG A 75 -14.46 -4.97 9.71
C ARG A 75 -13.95 -3.60 9.25
N THR A 76 -12.65 -3.46 8.99
CA THR A 76 -12.09 -2.20 8.48
C THR A 76 -12.64 -1.86 7.10
N VAL A 77 -12.77 -2.84 6.19
CA VAL A 77 -13.33 -2.62 4.86
C VAL A 77 -14.83 -2.29 4.94
N GLU A 78 -15.60 -3.08 5.68
CA GLU A 78 -17.06 -2.91 5.82
C GLU A 78 -17.44 -1.54 6.42
N ASN A 79 -16.60 -1.01 7.31
CA ASN A 79 -16.80 0.30 7.93
C ASN A 79 -16.08 1.45 7.22
N SER A 80 -15.35 1.16 6.13
CA SER A 80 -14.64 2.21 5.39
C SER A 80 -15.62 3.05 4.59
N ILE A 81 -15.58 4.37 4.78
CA ILE A 81 -16.36 5.31 3.97
C ILE A 81 -15.92 5.22 2.48
N GLY A 82 -14.68 4.84 2.22
CA GLY A 82 -14.12 4.75 0.86
C GLY A 82 -14.86 3.75 -0.05
N ILE A 83 -15.60 2.79 0.50
CA ILE A 83 -16.38 1.83 -0.32
C ILE A 83 -17.50 2.52 -1.12
N VAL A 84 -17.92 3.72 -0.69
CA VAL A 84 -18.96 4.52 -1.38
C VAL A 84 -18.56 4.87 -2.82
N THR A 85 -17.26 4.94 -3.12
CA THR A 85 -16.77 5.25 -4.48
C THR A 85 -17.19 4.19 -5.49
N ALA A 86 -17.30 2.93 -5.08
CA ALA A 86 -17.80 1.86 -5.93
C ALA A 86 -19.28 2.04 -6.31
N LEU A 87 -20.03 2.85 -5.55
CA LEU A 87 -21.44 3.11 -5.80
C LEU A 87 -21.67 4.25 -6.79
N ASN A 88 -20.65 5.08 -7.06
CA ASN A 88 -20.76 6.25 -7.95
C ASN A 88 -21.48 5.97 -9.27
N PRO A 89 -21.18 4.88 -10.01
CA PRO A 89 -21.80 4.68 -11.31
C PRO A 89 -23.19 4.01 -11.22
N HIS A 90 -23.66 3.67 -10.01
CA HIS A 90 -25.03 3.19 -9.77
C HIS A 90 -25.96 4.26 -9.20
N ILE A 91 -25.49 5.05 -8.24
CA ILE A 91 -26.32 6.03 -7.51
C ILE A 91 -25.97 7.47 -7.88
N GLY A 92 -24.95 7.69 -8.71
CA GLY A 92 -24.45 9.01 -9.09
C GLY A 92 -23.57 9.65 -8.02
N TYR A 93 -22.64 10.50 -8.47
CA TYR A 93 -21.65 11.15 -7.59
C TYR A 93 -22.30 11.97 -6.47
N ARG A 94 -23.41 12.67 -6.74
CA ARG A 94 -24.11 13.48 -5.73
C ARG A 94 -24.60 12.62 -4.56
N ASN A 95 -25.35 11.55 -4.84
CA ASN A 95 -25.89 10.68 -3.79
C ASN A 95 -24.77 9.98 -3.02
N ALA A 96 -23.73 9.50 -3.72
CA ALA A 96 -22.56 8.91 -3.08
C ALA A 96 -21.84 9.90 -2.14
N THR A 97 -21.71 11.17 -2.54
CA THR A 97 -21.11 12.23 -1.70
C THR A 97 -21.97 12.50 -0.46
N GLU A 98 -23.29 12.54 -0.60
CA GLU A 98 -24.19 12.72 0.54
C GLU A 98 -24.14 11.56 1.53
N VAL A 99 -24.11 10.32 1.02
CA VAL A 99 -23.93 9.11 1.83
C VAL A 99 -22.58 9.15 2.57
N ALA A 100 -21.49 9.52 1.89
CA ALA A 100 -20.18 9.64 2.50
C ALA A 100 -20.14 10.67 3.64
N MET A 101 -20.76 11.83 3.42
CA MET A 101 -20.86 12.88 4.45
C MET A 101 -21.71 12.43 5.65
N GLU A 102 -22.80 11.72 5.40
CA GLU A 102 -23.64 11.18 6.48
C GLU A 102 -22.89 10.10 7.28
N ALA A 103 -22.22 9.17 6.62
CA ALA A 103 -21.40 8.14 7.26
C ALA A 103 -20.33 8.77 8.15
N HIS A 104 -19.66 9.83 7.66
CA HIS A 104 -18.64 10.54 8.43
C HIS A 104 -19.20 11.24 9.68
N ARG A 105 -20.35 11.92 9.55
CA ARG A 105 -20.97 12.65 10.68
C ARG A 105 -21.60 11.72 11.71
N SER A 106 -22.23 10.64 11.27
CA SER A 106 -23.00 9.73 12.13
C SER A 106 -22.17 8.57 12.69
N GLY A 107 -21.02 8.27 12.08
CA GLY A 107 -20.23 7.07 12.39
C GLY A 107 -20.87 5.77 11.90
N ARG A 108 -21.96 5.84 11.14
CA ARG A 108 -22.66 4.68 10.58
C ARG A 108 -22.01 4.19 9.30
N GLY A 109 -22.23 2.90 8.99
CA GLY A 109 -21.70 2.28 7.77
C GLY A 109 -22.39 2.78 6.50
N VAL A 110 -21.62 2.91 5.42
CA VAL A 110 -22.13 3.26 4.08
C VAL A 110 -23.24 2.30 3.63
N TYR A 111 -23.06 1.00 3.90
CA TYR A 111 -24.04 -0.04 3.55
C TYR A 111 -25.43 0.24 4.15
N GLU A 112 -25.48 0.55 5.44
CA GLU A 112 -26.74 0.83 6.16
C GLU A 112 -27.44 2.08 5.60
N ILE A 113 -26.69 3.15 5.37
CA ILE A 113 -27.22 4.42 4.88
C ILE A 113 -27.81 4.26 3.47
N VAL A 114 -27.14 3.50 2.60
CA VAL A 114 -27.60 3.24 1.23
C VAL A 114 -28.93 2.47 1.20
N LEU A 115 -29.07 1.46 2.07
CA LEU A 115 -30.31 0.70 2.21
C LEU A 115 -31.45 1.54 2.81
N GLU A 116 -31.16 2.30 3.86
CA GLU A 116 -32.16 3.15 4.51
C GLU A 116 -32.69 4.25 3.58
N ARG A 117 -31.79 4.86 2.79
CA ARG A 117 -32.18 5.85 1.77
C ARG A 117 -32.84 5.23 0.54
N GLY A 118 -32.92 3.90 0.45
CA GLY A 118 -33.52 3.19 -0.68
C GLY A 118 -32.80 3.42 -2.02
N LEU A 119 -31.50 3.77 -1.97
CA LEU A 119 -30.73 4.11 -3.17
C LEU A 119 -30.36 2.88 -4.02
N MET A 120 -30.38 1.70 -3.40
CA MET A 120 -30.09 0.43 -4.07
C MET A 120 -30.76 -0.74 -3.34
N ALA A 121 -31.24 -1.73 -4.09
CA ALA A 121 -31.74 -2.97 -3.51
C ALA A 121 -30.61 -3.78 -2.86
N LYS A 122 -30.91 -4.49 -1.77
CA LYS A 122 -29.94 -5.26 -0.99
C LYS A 122 -29.08 -6.19 -1.84
N ASP A 123 -29.71 -7.03 -2.66
CA ASP A 123 -28.98 -8.02 -3.49
C ASP A 123 -28.00 -7.36 -4.45
N ARG A 124 -28.35 -6.17 -4.96
CA ARG A 124 -27.47 -5.40 -5.84
C ARG A 124 -26.33 -4.75 -5.06
N LEU A 125 -26.62 -4.22 -3.87
CA LEU A 125 -25.61 -3.64 -2.99
C LEU A 125 -24.58 -4.69 -2.54
N ASP A 126 -25.06 -5.88 -2.18
CA ASP A 126 -24.22 -7.04 -1.84
C ASP A 126 -23.30 -7.43 -3.01
N ALA A 127 -23.82 -7.44 -4.23
CA ALA A 127 -23.03 -7.77 -5.42
C ALA A 127 -21.94 -6.72 -5.72
N VAL A 128 -22.25 -5.44 -5.53
CA VAL A 128 -21.35 -4.31 -5.84
C VAL A 128 -20.27 -4.13 -4.79
N LEU A 129 -20.62 -4.26 -3.50
CA LEU A 129 -19.69 -4.08 -2.38
C LEU A 129 -18.95 -5.36 -1.97
N ARG A 130 -19.13 -6.45 -2.72
CA ARG A 130 -18.38 -7.68 -2.51
C ARG A 130 -16.88 -7.44 -2.71
N PRO A 131 -16.00 -7.87 -1.79
CA PRO A 131 -14.57 -7.54 -1.83
C PRO A 131 -13.88 -7.82 -3.18
N GLU A 132 -14.21 -8.94 -3.83
CA GLU A 132 -13.61 -9.31 -5.11
C GLU A 132 -13.94 -8.28 -6.20
N ALA A 133 -15.14 -7.70 -6.19
CA ALA A 133 -15.57 -6.67 -7.14
C ALA A 133 -14.88 -5.32 -6.91
N LEU A 134 -14.37 -5.06 -5.71
CA LEU A 134 -13.65 -3.83 -5.35
C LEU A 134 -12.16 -3.88 -5.72
N THR A 135 -11.64 -5.06 -6.08
CA THR A 135 -10.20 -5.28 -6.33
C THR A 135 -9.84 -5.42 -7.80
N VAL A 136 -10.82 -5.40 -8.69
CA VAL A 136 -10.63 -5.50 -10.13
C VAL A 136 -11.52 -4.48 -10.86
N PRO A 137 -11.13 -4.01 -12.05
CA PRO A 137 -12.04 -3.28 -12.91
C PRO A 137 -13.27 -4.13 -13.23
N VAL A 138 -14.45 -3.57 -13.04
CA VAL A 138 -15.72 -4.18 -13.47
C VAL A 138 -16.10 -3.57 -14.82
N GLU A 139 -16.50 -4.40 -15.78
CA GLU A 139 -17.12 -3.92 -17.01
C GLU A 139 -18.53 -3.42 -16.70
N TRP A 140 -18.79 -2.17 -17.05
CA TRP A 140 -20.10 -1.57 -16.95
C TRP A 140 -20.74 -1.64 -18.34
N PRO A 141 -21.97 -2.16 -18.47
CA PRO A 141 -22.73 -1.91 -19.69
C PRO A 141 -22.89 -0.38 -19.77
N VAL A 142 -22.26 0.21 -20.78
CA VAL A 142 -22.38 1.64 -21.06
C VAL A 142 -23.83 1.85 -21.47
N ASP A 143 -24.68 2.24 -20.51
CA ASP A 143 -26.02 2.67 -20.84
C ASP A 143 -25.89 4.01 -21.55
N THR A 144 -26.18 3.99 -22.85
CA THR A 144 -26.15 5.12 -23.81
C THR A 144 -27.12 6.27 -23.45
N ALA A 145 -27.65 6.32 -22.23
CA ALA A 145 -28.65 7.27 -21.77
C ALA A 145 -28.07 8.52 -21.06
N ILE A 146 -26.75 8.71 -21.04
CA ILE A 146 -26.14 10.00 -20.69
C ILE A 146 -25.72 10.72 -21.98
N ARG A 147 -26.72 11.31 -22.65
CA ARG A 147 -26.57 12.47 -23.54
C ARG A 147 -27.55 13.54 -23.09
#